data_AF-A0A2H6NHY7-F1
#
_entry.id   AF-A0A2H6NHY7-F1
#
_cell.length_a   1.000
_cell.length_b   1.000
_cell.length_c   1.000
_cell.angle_alpha   90.00
_cell.angle_beta   90.00
_cell.angle_gamma   90.00
#
_symmetry.space_group_name_H-M   'P 1'
#
loop_
_entity.id
_entity.type
_entity.pdbx_description
1 polymer ?
#
loop_
_entity_poly.entity_id
_entity_poly.type
_entity_poly.pdbx_seq_one_letter_code
_entity_poly.pdbx_strand_id
1 'polypeptide(L)'
;MDDTALSLGKIDVSYLSSSAECSVTRCKHSSEEWGECNSRPTVFRSATLKWKETLLGRNRPFVGRCCYVCTPQSWDKFFNTSIPSLGLRNVIYINETHTRYRGWLARRFCYTLFVQERDVHKSMFANNVMENVLNNSRVKNAIIQEASELAVSGADQLESRNINRIKKKARRILQEMVANVSPSLIRLTGWVLLKLFNSFFWNIQIHKGQLEMVKAATKLNLPLVFLPVHKSHIDYLLLTFILFCHNIKAPYIAAGNNLNIPIFSTLIHKLGGFFIRRKLDERPDGRK
;
A
#
# COMPACT_ATOMS: atom_id res chain seq x y z
N MET A 1 29.91 40.34 -37.62
CA MET A 1 29.59 41.75 -37.31
C MET A 1 28.14 41.77 -36.88
N ASP A 2 28.01 41.77 -35.56
CA ASP A 2 26.98 42.33 -34.67
C ASP A 2 25.56 41.73 -34.79
N ASP A 3 25.09 40.90 -33.84
CA ASP A 3 24.78 41.08 -32.40
C ASP A 3 23.43 41.76 -32.09
N THR A 4 22.83 41.28 -30.97
CA THR A 4 21.72 41.83 -30.15
C THR A 4 20.28 41.66 -30.67
N ALA A 5 19.26 41.24 -29.91
CA ALA A 5 19.14 40.74 -28.53
C ALA A 5 17.73 40.17 -28.26
N LEU A 6 17.66 39.39 -27.17
CA LEU A 6 16.49 38.84 -26.48
C LEU A 6 15.37 39.84 -26.17
N SER A 7 14.13 39.33 -26.16
CA SER A 7 13.05 39.84 -25.32
C SER A 7 12.23 38.68 -24.74
N LEU A 8 12.35 38.51 -23.42
CA LEU A 8 11.52 37.64 -22.58
C LEU A 8 10.12 38.24 -22.44
N GLY A 9 9.09 37.51 -22.84
CA GLY A 9 7.70 37.77 -22.43
C GLY A 9 7.33 36.94 -21.22
N LYS A 10 7.27 37.57 -20.04
CA LYS A 10 6.57 37.06 -18.84
C LYS A 10 5.10 36.80 -19.19
N ILE A 11 4.58 35.63 -18.84
CA ILE A 11 3.13 35.43 -18.72
C ILE A 11 2.86 35.18 -17.24
N ASP A 12 2.32 36.21 -16.62
CA ASP A 12 1.92 36.24 -15.22
C ASP A 12 0.76 35.29 -14.94
N VAL A 13 0.91 34.58 -13.82
CA VAL A 13 -0.13 33.78 -13.17
C VAL A 13 -1.02 34.73 -12.38
N SER A 14 -2.28 34.86 -12.78
CA SER A 14 -3.32 35.46 -11.93
C SER A 14 -4.47 34.48 -11.73
N TYR A 15 -4.54 33.92 -10.53
CA TYR A 15 -5.72 33.30 -9.97
C TYR A 15 -6.84 34.33 -9.86
N LEU A 16 -7.99 34.08 -10.49
CA LEU A 16 -9.25 34.69 -10.09
C LEU A 16 -10.37 33.65 -10.15
N SER A 17 -10.96 33.45 -8.98
CA SER A 17 -12.20 32.71 -8.75
C SER A 17 -13.36 33.54 -9.28
N SER A 18 -14.14 33.01 -10.22
CA SER A 18 -15.50 33.50 -10.45
C SER A 18 -16.42 32.35 -10.82
N SER A 19 -17.37 32.12 -9.92
CA SER A 19 -18.70 31.59 -10.17
C SER A 19 -19.23 31.91 -11.57
N ALA A 20 -19.65 30.88 -12.29
CA ALA A 20 -20.65 31.02 -13.34
C ALA A 20 -21.45 29.72 -13.44
N GLU A 21 -22.75 29.88 -13.27
CA GLU A 21 -23.81 28.93 -13.53
C GLU A 21 -23.66 28.33 -14.94
N CYS A 22 -23.84 27.02 -15.08
CA CYS A 22 -24.07 26.45 -16.39
C CYS A 22 -25.27 25.50 -16.36
N SER A 23 -26.25 25.91 -17.15
CA SER A 23 -27.55 25.35 -17.43
C SER A 23 -27.56 23.85 -17.70
N VAL A 24 -28.54 23.20 -17.09
CA VAL A 24 -28.99 21.83 -17.37
C VAL A 24 -29.27 21.66 -18.86
N THR A 25 -28.48 20.83 -19.53
CA THR A 25 -28.89 20.17 -20.78
C THR A 25 -28.84 18.66 -20.60
N ARG A 26 -30.01 18.09 -20.90
CA ARG A 26 -30.48 16.73 -20.70
C ARG A 26 -29.68 15.73 -21.55
N CYS A 27 -28.82 14.92 -20.92
CA CYS A 27 -28.24 13.75 -21.56
C CYS A 27 -28.84 12.48 -20.91
N LYS A 28 -29.71 11.79 -21.66
CA LYS A 28 -30.35 10.53 -21.26
C LYS A 28 -29.26 9.47 -21.06
N HIS A 29 -29.13 8.93 -19.85
CA HIS A 29 -28.41 7.68 -19.60
C HIS A 29 -29.42 6.60 -19.24
N SER A 30 -29.29 5.45 -19.90
CA SER A 30 -30.04 4.22 -19.64
C SER A 30 -29.79 3.72 -18.21
N SER A 31 -30.81 3.79 -17.37
CA SER A 31 -30.81 3.16 -16.05
C SER A 31 -31.05 1.66 -16.21
N GLU A 32 -30.07 0.85 -15.84
CA GLU A 32 -30.30 -0.57 -15.51
C GLU A 32 -30.98 -0.64 -14.14
N GLU A 33 -32.15 -1.29 -14.12
CA GLU A 33 -33.03 -1.45 -12.97
C GLU A 33 -32.37 -2.23 -11.82
N TRP A 34 -32.46 -1.67 -10.61
CA TRP A 34 -32.30 -2.42 -9.38
C TRP A 34 -33.68 -2.90 -8.93
N GLY A 35 -33.91 -4.21 -8.93
CA GLY A 35 -35.16 -4.83 -8.50
C GLY A 35 -35.54 -4.47 -7.05
N GLU A 36 -36.72 -3.87 -6.89
CA GLU A 36 -37.34 -3.57 -5.62
C GLU A 36 -37.98 -4.82 -5.00
N CYS A 37 -37.65 -5.10 -3.73
CA CYS A 37 -38.37 -6.06 -2.91
C CYS A 37 -39.45 -5.32 -2.10
N ASN A 38 -40.71 -5.63 -2.40
CA ASN A 38 -41.92 -5.12 -1.75
C ASN A 38 -41.84 -5.20 -0.21
N SER A 39 -41.85 -4.04 0.45
CA SER A 39 -42.26 -3.93 1.86
C SER A 39 -42.92 -2.55 2.11
N ARG A 40 -44.09 -2.60 2.76
CA ARG A 40 -45.08 -1.53 2.95
C ARG A 40 -44.53 -0.24 3.59
N PRO A 41 -45.14 0.94 3.34
CA PRO A 41 -44.57 2.23 3.71
C PRO A 41 -44.82 2.54 5.19
N THR A 42 -43.76 2.80 5.95
CA THR A 42 -43.84 3.47 7.25
C THR A 42 -43.28 4.88 7.12
N VAL A 43 -44.08 5.86 7.58
CA VAL A 43 -43.98 7.31 7.30
C VAL A 43 -42.74 8.00 7.91
N PHE A 44 -41.85 7.27 8.59
CA PHE A 44 -40.69 7.82 9.30
C PHE A 44 -39.34 7.39 8.71
N ARG A 45 -39.14 7.55 7.39
CA ARG A 45 -37.83 7.24 6.75
C ARG A 45 -37.30 8.27 5.75
N SER A 46 -37.82 9.49 5.72
CA SER A 46 -37.44 10.44 4.68
C SER A 46 -36.24 11.33 5.01
N ALA A 47 -35.99 11.67 6.28
CA ALA A 47 -34.89 12.59 6.62
C ALA A 47 -33.50 11.93 6.55
N THR A 48 -33.38 10.68 7.00
CA THR A 48 -32.10 9.96 7.05
C THR A 48 -31.65 9.47 5.67
N LEU A 49 -32.58 9.12 4.77
CA LEU A 49 -32.25 8.75 3.38
C LEU A 49 -31.87 9.97 2.53
N LYS A 50 -32.55 11.11 2.72
CA LYS A 50 -32.26 12.33 1.96
C LYS A 50 -30.87 12.91 2.30
N TRP A 51 -30.45 12.84 3.57
CA TRP A 51 -29.10 13.19 4.01
C TRP A 51 -28.03 12.21 3.49
N LYS A 52 -28.40 10.93 3.36
CA LYS A 52 -27.54 9.84 2.85
C LYS A 52 -27.21 10.01 1.37
N GLU A 53 -28.12 10.54 0.56
CA GLU A 53 -27.89 10.87 -0.85
C GLU A 53 -27.04 12.14 -1.03
N THR A 54 -27.20 13.15 -0.16
CA THR A 54 -26.47 14.43 -0.28
C THR A 54 -24.99 14.31 0.09
N LEU A 55 -24.63 13.46 1.06
CA LEU A 55 -23.22 13.19 1.40
C LEU A 55 -22.50 12.34 0.33
N LEU A 56 -23.22 11.44 -0.33
CA LEU A 56 -22.68 10.58 -1.40
C LEU A 56 -22.68 11.29 -2.77
N GLY A 57 -23.43 12.38 -2.92
CA GLY A 57 -23.55 13.16 -4.17
C GLY A 57 -22.48 14.23 -4.40
N ARG A 58 -21.53 14.43 -3.49
CA ARG A 58 -20.36 15.28 -3.78
C ARG A 58 -19.43 14.49 -4.71
N ASN A 59 -19.44 14.83 -6.00
CA ASN A 59 -18.47 14.34 -6.97
C ASN A 59 -17.06 14.59 -6.42
N ARG A 60 -16.42 13.53 -5.91
CA ARG A 60 -15.03 13.61 -5.45
C ARG A 60 -14.16 13.85 -6.68
N PRO A 61 -13.42 14.97 -6.75
CA PRO A 61 -12.57 15.21 -7.90
C PRO A 61 -11.54 14.08 -8.02
N PHE A 62 -11.25 13.67 -9.25
CA PHE A 62 -10.18 12.71 -9.48
C PHE A 62 -8.85 13.33 -9.04
N VAL A 63 -8.27 12.77 -8.00
CA VAL A 63 -6.90 13.06 -7.56
C VAL A 63 -6.01 11.92 -8.03
N GLY A 64 -4.76 12.18 -8.42
CA GLY A 64 -3.85 11.11 -8.85
C GLY A 64 -3.10 11.36 -10.14
N ARG A 65 -3.31 12.50 -10.81
CA ARG A 65 -2.28 13.00 -11.73
C ARG A 65 -1.05 13.35 -10.91
N CYS A 66 0.12 12.97 -11.42
CA CYS A 66 1.39 13.38 -10.81
C CYS A 66 1.60 14.89 -11.03
N CYS A 67 2.77 15.46 -10.73
CA CYS A 67 3.06 16.85 -11.07
C CYS A 67 3.80 16.87 -12.41
N TYR A 68 3.35 17.66 -13.38
CA TYR A 68 3.94 17.69 -14.72
C TYR A 68 5.40 18.16 -14.67
N VAL A 69 5.67 19.13 -13.79
CA VAL A 69 7.02 19.68 -13.58
C VAL A 69 7.94 18.67 -12.88
N CYS A 70 7.45 18.00 -11.83
CA CYS A 70 8.29 17.09 -11.05
C CYS A 70 8.51 15.73 -11.71
N THR A 71 7.51 15.20 -12.41
CA THR A 71 7.52 13.83 -12.96
C THR A 71 6.85 13.76 -14.35
N PRO A 72 7.39 14.45 -15.37
CA PRO A 72 6.78 14.53 -16.71
C PRO A 72 6.63 13.16 -17.36
N GLN A 73 7.61 12.26 -17.19
CA GLN A 73 7.56 10.92 -17.78
C GLN A 73 6.43 10.04 -17.24
N SER A 74 6.01 10.26 -16.00
CA SER A 74 4.94 9.47 -15.36
C SER A 74 3.55 10.02 -15.67
N TRP A 75 3.48 11.24 -16.22
CA TRP A 75 2.22 11.93 -16.49
C TRP A 75 1.40 11.19 -17.55
N ASP A 76 2.03 10.77 -18.64
CA ASP A 76 1.34 10.10 -19.75
C ASP A 76 1.39 8.57 -19.65
N LYS A 77 2.33 8.00 -18.89
CA LYS A 77 2.55 6.53 -18.87
C LYS A 77 1.40 5.73 -18.24
N PHE A 78 0.75 6.28 -17.22
CA PHE A 78 -0.26 5.56 -16.45
C PHE A 78 -1.65 6.18 -16.53
N PHE A 79 -1.76 7.40 -17.05
CA PHE A 79 -3.01 8.14 -17.11
C PHE A 79 -3.65 8.07 -18.51
N ASN A 80 -4.97 7.82 -18.56
CA ASN A 80 -5.78 7.94 -19.77
C ASN A 80 -7.00 8.82 -19.47
N THR A 81 -7.50 9.57 -20.44
CA THR A 81 -8.67 10.46 -20.35
C THR A 81 -9.93 9.73 -19.90
N SER A 82 -10.04 8.42 -20.10
CA SER A 82 -11.15 7.58 -19.62
C SER A 82 -11.06 7.17 -18.14
N ILE A 83 -9.93 7.41 -17.46
CA ILE A 83 -9.71 7.00 -16.07
C ILE A 83 -10.67 7.69 -15.10
N PRO A 84 -10.87 9.03 -15.15
CA PRO A 84 -11.79 9.73 -14.25
C PRO A 84 -13.25 9.25 -14.37
N SER A 85 -13.68 8.76 -15.54
CA SER A 85 -15.06 8.29 -15.75
C SER A 85 -15.35 6.92 -15.15
N LEU A 86 -14.34 6.17 -14.68
CA LEU A 86 -14.55 4.84 -14.09
C LEU A 86 -15.28 4.85 -12.74
N GLY A 87 -15.35 6.02 -12.09
CA GLY A 87 -16.10 6.24 -10.86
C GLY A 87 -15.54 5.54 -9.62
N LEU A 88 -16.37 5.50 -8.58
CA LEU A 88 -16.03 4.96 -7.27
C LEU A 88 -16.52 3.51 -7.11
N ARG A 89 -15.80 2.72 -6.32
CA ARG A 89 -16.19 1.36 -5.93
C ARG A 89 -16.10 1.20 -4.42
N ASN A 90 -17.10 0.58 -3.81
CA ASN A 90 -17.01 0.14 -2.43
C ASN A 90 -16.14 -1.13 -2.35
N VAL A 91 -15.02 -1.07 -1.62
CA VAL A 91 -14.06 -2.19 -1.51
C VAL A 91 -14.56 -3.28 -0.57
N ILE A 92 -15.30 -2.90 0.48
CA ILE A 92 -15.76 -3.84 1.52
C ILE A 92 -17.03 -4.59 1.13
N TYR A 93 -17.73 -4.14 0.08
CA TYR A 93 -18.94 -4.77 -0.41
C TYR A 93 -18.62 -5.98 -1.31
N ILE A 94 -18.76 -7.18 -0.75
CA ILE A 94 -18.48 -8.45 -1.43
C ILE A 94 -19.72 -9.32 -1.40
N ASN A 95 -20.08 -9.82 -2.59
CA ASN A 95 -21.26 -10.65 -2.85
C ASN A 95 -20.83 -11.85 -3.70
N GLU A 96 -21.77 -12.74 -4.00
CA GLU A 96 -21.53 -13.92 -4.87
C GLU A 96 -20.98 -13.57 -6.26
N THR A 97 -21.31 -12.38 -6.80
CA THR A 97 -20.82 -11.92 -8.12
C THR A 97 -19.33 -11.65 -8.15
N HIS A 98 -18.70 -11.47 -6.98
CA HIS A 98 -17.27 -11.26 -6.84
C HIS A 98 -16.48 -12.57 -6.65
N THR A 99 -17.18 -13.70 -6.54
CA THR A 99 -16.61 -15.04 -6.39
C THR A 99 -16.93 -15.89 -7.62
N ARG A 100 -16.14 -16.93 -7.89
CA ARG A 100 -16.41 -17.88 -8.99
C ARG A 100 -17.59 -18.81 -8.70
N TYR A 101 -17.95 -18.97 -7.43
CA TYR A 101 -19.03 -19.84 -6.98
C TYR A 101 -20.38 -19.14 -6.96
N ARG A 102 -21.46 -19.87 -7.24
CA ARG A 102 -22.84 -19.40 -7.20
C ARG A 102 -23.69 -20.27 -6.28
N GLY A 103 -24.76 -19.70 -5.70
CA GLY A 103 -25.73 -20.42 -4.88
C GLY A 103 -25.71 -20.04 -3.40
N TRP A 104 -26.55 -20.71 -2.60
CA TRP A 104 -26.77 -20.35 -1.19
C TRP A 104 -25.49 -20.41 -0.34
N LEU A 105 -24.67 -21.46 -0.51
CA LEU A 105 -23.38 -21.59 0.18
C LEU A 105 -22.41 -20.46 -0.22
N ALA A 106 -22.38 -20.08 -1.49
CA ALA A 106 -21.55 -18.98 -1.96
C ALA A 106 -21.96 -17.64 -1.33
N ARG A 107 -23.27 -17.41 -1.14
CA ARG A 107 -23.77 -16.22 -0.41
C ARG A 107 -23.37 -16.24 1.06
N ARG A 108 -23.49 -17.39 1.72
CA ARG A 108 -23.16 -17.55 3.15
C ARG A 108 -21.66 -17.44 3.45
N PHE A 109 -20.82 -17.94 2.54
CA PHE A 109 -19.36 -17.98 2.69
C PHE A 109 -18.61 -17.06 1.72
N CYS A 110 -19.28 -16.05 1.16
CA CYS A 110 -18.72 -15.16 0.14
C CYS A 110 -17.36 -14.55 0.53
N TYR A 111 -17.20 -14.15 1.80
CA TYR A 111 -15.96 -13.55 2.29
C TYR A 111 -14.80 -14.55 2.31
N THR A 112 -15.07 -15.78 2.76
CA THR A 112 -14.07 -16.84 2.81
C THR A 112 -13.66 -17.25 1.41
N LEU A 113 -14.63 -17.45 0.51
CA LEU A 113 -14.38 -17.79 -0.89
C LEU A 113 -13.60 -16.68 -1.61
N PHE A 114 -14.00 -15.42 -1.42
CA PHE A 114 -13.32 -14.27 -2.01
C PHE A 114 -11.84 -14.19 -1.64
N VAL A 115 -11.53 -14.40 -0.35
CA VAL A 115 -10.17 -14.38 0.21
C VAL A 115 -9.34 -15.56 -0.30
N GLN A 116 -9.94 -16.75 -0.38
CA GLN A 116 -9.26 -17.94 -0.91
C GLN A 116 -8.90 -17.78 -2.39
N GLU A 117 -9.75 -17.10 -3.15
CA GLU A 117 -9.51 -16.79 -4.57
C GLU A 117 -8.45 -15.70 -4.80
N ARG A 118 -7.95 -15.02 -3.76
CA ARG A 118 -6.89 -14.01 -3.93
C ARG A 118 -5.55 -14.66 -4.28
N ASP A 119 -4.87 -14.06 -5.25
CA ASP A 119 -3.55 -14.51 -5.69
C ASP A 119 -2.47 -14.05 -4.71
N VAL A 120 -2.22 -14.90 -3.70
CA VAL A 120 -1.14 -14.71 -2.74
C VAL A 120 -0.30 -15.99 -2.72
N HIS A 121 0.89 -15.88 -3.30
CA HIS A 121 1.84 -16.97 -3.41
C HIS A 121 3.22 -16.53 -2.89
N LYS A 122 4.04 -17.50 -2.45
CA LYS A 122 5.30 -17.21 -1.75
C LYS A 122 6.34 -16.53 -2.65
N SER A 123 6.33 -16.80 -3.96
CA SER A 123 7.25 -16.16 -4.93
C SER A 123 7.01 -14.67 -5.13
N MET A 124 5.86 -14.15 -4.68
CA MET A 124 5.58 -12.73 -4.70
C MET A 124 6.49 -11.95 -3.74
N PHE A 125 7.01 -12.62 -2.71
CA PHE A 125 7.83 -12.03 -1.65
C PHE A 125 9.30 -12.38 -1.82
N ALA A 126 10.17 -11.46 -1.44
CA ALA A 126 11.61 -11.65 -1.52
C ALA A 126 12.05 -12.83 -0.63
N ASN A 127 12.77 -13.78 -1.23
CA ASN A 127 13.35 -14.92 -0.52
C ASN A 127 14.88 -14.72 -0.40
N ASN A 128 15.50 -15.37 0.58
CA ASN A 128 16.95 -15.38 0.79
C ASN A 128 17.61 -13.99 0.96
N VAL A 129 16.83 -12.97 1.36
CA VAL A 129 17.34 -11.60 1.57
C VAL A 129 18.50 -11.59 2.57
N MET A 130 18.39 -12.36 3.67
CA MET A 130 19.45 -12.44 4.67
C MET A 130 20.77 -12.96 4.10
N GLU A 131 20.73 -14.05 3.32
CA GLU A 131 21.94 -14.62 2.72
C GLU A 131 22.51 -13.69 1.64
N ASN A 132 21.67 -13.03 0.86
CA ASN A 132 22.10 -12.04 -0.14
C ASN A 132 22.82 -10.85 0.53
N VAL A 133 22.31 -10.37 1.67
CA VAL A 133 22.93 -9.28 2.43
C VAL A 133 24.25 -9.73 3.07
N LEU A 134 24.30 -10.91 3.68
CA LEU A 134 25.53 -11.47 4.27
C LEU A 134 26.60 -11.77 3.21
N ASN A 135 26.20 -12.09 1.98
CA ASN A 135 27.11 -12.36 0.89
C ASN A 135 27.68 -11.10 0.23
N ASN A 136 27.08 -9.93 0.49
CA ASN A 136 27.53 -8.66 -0.06
C ASN A 136 28.94 -8.30 0.42
N SER A 137 29.80 -7.85 -0.50
CA SER A 137 31.20 -7.49 -0.22
C SER A 137 31.31 -6.42 0.86
N ARG A 138 30.43 -5.41 0.86
CA ARG A 138 30.45 -4.34 1.87
C ARG A 138 30.20 -4.86 3.28
N VAL A 139 29.26 -5.81 3.41
CA VAL A 139 28.91 -6.42 4.70
C VAL A 139 30.03 -7.35 5.16
N LYS A 140 30.62 -8.14 4.26
CA LYS A 140 31.78 -8.99 4.57
C LYS A 140 32.96 -8.17 5.06
N ASN A 141 33.29 -7.07 4.38
CA ASN A 141 34.39 -6.19 4.77
C ASN A 141 34.14 -5.55 6.14
N ALA A 142 32.90 -5.09 6.42
CA ALA A 142 32.54 -4.55 7.73
C ALA A 142 32.66 -5.60 8.85
N ILE A 143 32.30 -6.86 8.59
CA ILE A 143 32.46 -7.96 9.56
C ILE A 143 33.93 -8.20 9.86
N ILE A 144 34.80 -8.22 8.84
CA ILE A 144 36.24 -8.42 9.00
C ILE A 144 36.86 -7.26 9.79
N GLN A 145 36.49 -6.01 9.46
CA GLN A 145 36.98 -4.83 10.15
C GLN A 145 36.63 -4.86 11.65
N GLU A 146 35.36 -5.08 11.99
CA GLU A 146 34.93 -5.20 13.38
C GLU A 146 35.62 -6.39 14.10
N ALA A 147 35.93 -7.47 13.38
CA ALA A 147 36.63 -8.62 13.95
C ALA A 147 38.08 -8.31 14.31
N SER A 148 38.74 -7.51 13.46
CA SER A 148 40.11 -7.04 13.68
C SER A 148 40.21 -6.06 14.85
N GLU A 149 39.22 -5.16 15.01
CA GLU A 149 39.16 -4.21 16.12
C GLU A 149 39.01 -4.92 17.49
N LEU A 150 38.35 -6.07 17.53
CA LEU A 150 38.23 -6.90 18.75
C LEU A 150 39.45 -7.79 19.01
N ALA A 151 40.32 -8.01 18.02
CA ALA A 151 41.49 -8.87 18.13
C ALA A 151 42.71 -8.06 18.57
N VAL A 152 42.78 -7.73 19.87
CA VAL A 152 43.92 -7.00 20.48
C VAL A 152 45.18 -7.89 20.58
N SER A 153 45.15 -9.17 20.18
CA SER A 153 46.33 -10.04 20.21
C SER A 153 46.28 -11.09 19.09
N GLY A 154 47.26 -11.02 18.19
CA GLY A 154 47.31 -11.73 16.90
C GLY A 154 47.55 -13.23 16.98
N ALA A 155 46.48 -14.01 17.09
CA ALA A 155 46.49 -15.44 16.79
C ALA A 155 45.42 -15.75 15.72
N ASP A 156 45.80 -16.38 14.61
CA ASP A 156 44.91 -16.70 13.47
C ASP A 156 43.66 -17.51 13.88
N GLN A 157 43.80 -18.36 14.90
CA GLN A 157 42.66 -19.12 15.46
C GLN A 157 41.67 -18.22 16.22
N LEU A 158 42.14 -17.13 16.84
CA LEU A 158 41.30 -16.16 17.52
C LEU A 158 40.53 -15.29 16.51
N GLU A 159 41.18 -14.92 15.41
CA GLU A 159 40.58 -14.10 14.34
C GLU A 159 39.39 -14.80 13.70
N SER A 160 39.55 -16.06 13.29
CA SER A 160 38.46 -16.87 12.72
C SER A 160 37.28 -17.05 13.68
N ARG A 161 37.54 -17.18 14.99
CA ARG A 161 36.51 -17.26 16.02
C ARG A 161 35.76 -15.94 16.19
N ASN A 162 36.47 -14.81 16.13
CA ASN A 162 35.89 -13.46 16.22
C ASN A 162 35.01 -13.14 15.00
N ILE A 163 35.48 -13.47 13.79
CA ILE A 163 34.70 -13.34 12.55
C ILE A 163 33.39 -14.13 12.67
N ASN A 164 33.44 -15.38 13.13
CA ASN A 164 32.23 -16.18 13.32
C ASN A 164 31.27 -15.60 14.38
N ARG A 165 31.79 -15.02 15.47
CA ARG A 165 30.98 -14.36 16.49
C ARG A 165 30.25 -13.14 15.92
N ILE A 166 30.94 -12.30 15.17
CA ILE A 166 30.37 -11.10 14.54
C ILE A 166 29.40 -11.49 13.43
N LYS A 167 29.72 -12.49 12.61
CA LYS A 167 28.80 -13.03 11.60
C LYS A 167 27.51 -13.55 12.23
N LYS A 168 27.58 -14.24 13.38
CA LYS A 168 26.40 -14.66 14.15
C LYS A 168 25.61 -13.46 14.68
N LYS A 169 26.29 -12.41 15.18
CA LYS A 169 25.66 -11.15 15.61
C LYS A 169 24.93 -10.47 14.45
N ALA A 170 25.58 -10.32 13.30
CA ALA A 170 24.99 -9.77 12.09
C ALA A 170 23.78 -10.57 11.62
N ARG A 171 23.85 -11.91 11.66
CA ARG A 171 22.72 -12.79 11.32
C ARG A 171 21.52 -12.56 12.25
N ARG A 172 21.72 -12.43 13.56
CA ARG A 172 20.64 -12.13 14.51
C ARG A 172 19.97 -10.79 14.22
N ILE A 173 20.77 -9.75 13.95
CA ILE A 173 20.24 -8.43 13.57
C ILE A 173 19.39 -8.53 12.29
N LEU A 174 19.89 -9.22 11.26
CA LEU A 174 19.15 -9.41 10.02
C LEU A 174 17.87 -10.23 10.22
N GLN A 175 17.87 -11.22 11.12
CA GLN A 175 16.67 -12.00 11.46
C GLN A 175 15.59 -11.14 12.14
N GLU A 176 15.99 -10.16 12.95
CA GLU A 176 15.06 -9.19 13.53
C GLU A 176 14.53 -8.19 12.50
N MET A 177 15.31 -7.89 11.47
CA MET A 177 14.93 -6.94 10.43
C MET A 177 14.08 -7.57 9.32
N VAL A 178 14.37 -8.79 8.88
CA VAL A 178 13.77 -9.35 7.67
C VAL A 178 12.32 -9.82 7.90
N ALA A 179 11.43 -9.37 7.02
CA ALA A 179 10.06 -9.88 6.96
C ALA A 179 10.03 -11.33 6.43
N ASN A 180 9.32 -12.23 7.12
CA ASN A 180 9.13 -13.62 6.70
C ASN A 180 7.65 -13.88 6.37
N VAL A 181 7.26 -13.56 5.14
CA VAL A 181 5.84 -13.50 4.75
C VAL A 181 5.20 -14.89 4.63
N SER A 182 4.04 -15.05 5.27
CA SER A 182 3.21 -16.25 5.18
C SER A 182 1.92 -15.99 4.38
N PRO A 183 1.76 -16.61 3.19
CA PRO A 183 0.55 -16.47 2.38
C PRO A 183 -0.75 -16.84 3.11
N SER A 184 -0.72 -17.89 3.93
CA SER A 184 -1.90 -18.33 4.70
C SER A 184 -2.31 -17.28 5.73
N LEU A 185 -1.34 -16.63 6.36
CA LEU A 185 -1.61 -15.58 7.34
C LEU A 185 -2.11 -14.30 6.68
N ILE A 186 -1.57 -13.92 5.52
CA ILE A 186 -2.10 -12.81 4.72
C ILE A 186 -3.58 -13.05 4.39
N ARG A 187 -3.94 -14.26 3.93
CA ARG A 187 -5.34 -14.60 3.64
C ARG A 187 -6.21 -14.51 4.88
N LEU A 188 -5.77 -15.11 6.00
CA LEU A 188 -6.51 -15.03 7.27
C LEU A 188 -6.73 -13.57 7.71
N THR A 189 -5.68 -12.75 7.68
CA THR A 189 -5.77 -11.33 8.01
C THR A 189 -6.65 -10.56 7.04
N GLY A 190 -6.62 -10.86 5.74
CA GLY A 190 -7.52 -10.27 4.75
C GLY A 190 -9.00 -10.56 5.06
N TRP A 191 -9.31 -11.79 5.48
CA TRP A 191 -10.67 -12.16 5.93
C TRP A 191 -11.08 -11.45 7.21
N VAL A 192 -10.19 -11.37 8.21
CA VAL A 192 -10.44 -10.65 9.47
C VAL A 192 -10.68 -9.16 9.18
N LEU A 193 -9.80 -8.52 8.40
CA LEU A 193 -9.92 -7.11 8.03
C LEU A 193 -11.19 -6.82 7.25
N LEU A 194 -11.60 -7.71 6.34
CA LEU A 194 -12.85 -7.56 5.62
C LEU A 194 -14.06 -7.53 6.57
N LYS A 195 -14.08 -8.37 7.60
CA LYS A 195 -15.14 -8.37 8.63
C LYS A 195 -15.08 -7.14 9.52
N LEU A 196 -13.89 -6.78 10.00
CA LEU A 196 -13.69 -5.61 10.86
C LEU A 196 -14.08 -4.32 10.14
N PHE A 197 -13.63 -4.13 8.90
CA PHE A 197 -13.96 -2.93 8.13
C PHE A 197 -15.44 -2.84 7.75
N ASN A 198 -16.11 -3.96 7.47
CA ASN A 198 -17.57 -3.96 7.32
C ASN A 198 -18.31 -3.64 8.62
N SER A 199 -17.69 -3.89 9.78
CA SER A 199 -18.26 -3.53 11.08
C SER A 199 -18.03 -2.06 11.45
N PHE A 200 -16.89 -1.49 11.08
CA PHE A 200 -16.51 -0.12 11.45
C PHE A 200 -16.96 0.95 10.45
N PHE A 201 -16.98 0.61 9.16
CA PHE A 201 -17.24 1.58 8.09
C PHE A 201 -18.50 1.22 7.33
N TRP A 202 -19.33 2.24 7.09
CA TRP A 202 -20.50 2.10 6.23
C TRP A 202 -20.12 1.86 4.76
N ASN A 203 -19.07 2.54 4.28
CA ASN A 203 -18.60 2.44 2.90
C ASN A 203 -17.12 2.83 2.83
N ILE A 204 -16.32 2.06 2.10
CA ILE A 204 -14.92 2.39 1.78
C ILE A 204 -14.83 2.56 0.27
N GLN A 205 -14.82 3.82 -0.17
CA GLN A 205 -14.82 4.17 -1.58
C GLN A 205 -13.40 4.37 -2.12
N ILE A 206 -13.04 3.59 -3.13
CA ILE A 206 -11.84 3.80 -3.94
C ILE A 206 -12.21 4.22 -5.36
N HIS A 207 -11.42 5.11 -5.95
CA HIS A 207 -11.57 5.45 -7.35
C HIS A 207 -11.00 4.31 -8.23
N LYS A 208 -11.84 3.69 -9.07
CA LYS A 208 -11.41 2.57 -9.93
C LYS A 208 -10.24 2.96 -10.83
N GLY A 209 -10.28 4.19 -11.35
CA GLY A 209 -9.20 4.73 -12.16
C GLY A 209 -7.83 4.75 -11.48
N GLN A 210 -7.74 5.16 -10.20
CA GLN A 210 -6.47 5.16 -9.47
C GLN A 210 -5.94 3.73 -9.31
N LEU A 211 -6.84 2.78 -9.06
CA LEU A 211 -6.47 1.38 -8.93
C LEU A 211 -5.91 0.81 -10.24
N GLU A 212 -6.51 1.14 -11.39
CA GLU A 212 -6.00 0.72 -12.70
C GLU A 212 -4.60 1.30 -12.98
N MET A 213 -4.33 2.54 -12.56
CA MET A 213 -2.98 3.12 -12.64
C MET A 213 -1.96 2.30 -11.82
N VAL A 214 -2.31 1.91 -10.59
CA VAL A 214 -1.43 1.09 -9.74
C VAL A 214 -1.22 -0.31 -10.32
N LYS A 215 -2.27 -0.92 -10.91
CA LYS A 215 -2.14 -2.20 -11.62
C LYS A 215 -1.24 -2.09 -12.83
N ALA A 216 -1.36 -1.02 -13.63
CA ALA A 216 -0.49 -0.76 -14.77
C ALA A 216 0.97 -0.62 -14.32
N ALA A 217 1.22 0.12 -13.23
CA ALA A 217 2.56 0.24 -12.66
C ALA A 217 3.12 -1.11 -12.15
N THR A 218 2.27 -1.97 -11.56
CA THR A 218 2.66 -3.31 -11.11
C THR A 218 3.11 -4.20 -12.27
N LYS A 219 2.47 -4.09 -13.44
CA LYS A 219 2.82 -4.87 -14.64
C LYS A 219 4.21 -4.54 -15.20
N LEU A 220 4.78 -3.38 -14.88
CA LEU A 220 6.13 -2.99 -15.30
C LEU A 220 7.24 -3.68 -14.49
N ASN A 221 6.90 -4.50 -13.49
CA ASN A 221 7.86 -5.18 -12.61
C ASN A 221 8.83 -4.22 -11.90
N LEU A 222 8.42 -2.97 -11.68
CA LEU A 222 9.19 -1.97 -10.94
C LEU A 222 8.85 -2.03 -9.44
N PRO A 223 9.80 -1.66 -8.55
CA PRO A 223 9.51 -1.54 -7.13
C PRO A 223 8.50 -0.42 -6.88
N LEU A 224 7.40 -0.75 -6.20
CA LEU A 224 6.37 0.23 -5.80
C LEU A 224 6.57 0.65 -4.35
N VAL A 225 6.67 1.96 -4.13
CA VAL A 225 6.76 2.56 -2.80
C VAL A 225 5.50 3.36 -2.53
N PHE A 226 4.77 2.99 -1.49
CA PHE A 226 3.56 3.69 -1.07
C PHE A 226 3.88 4.60 0.11
N LEU A 227 3.49 5.87 0.00
CA LEU A 227 3.71 6.89 1.02
C LEU A 227 2.36 7.36 1.57
N PRO A 228 1.83 6.72 2.63
CA PRO A 228 0.62 7.21 3.28
C PRO A 228 0.91 8.49 4.05
N VAL A 229 -0.10 9.35 4.22
CA VAL A 229 -0.03 10.56 5.06
C VAL A 229 0.11 10.21 6.55
N HIS A 230 -0.14 8.94 6.92
CA HIS A 230 0.02 8.38 8.26
C HIS A 230 -0.70 9.17 9.35
N LYS A 231 -1.95 9.54 9.08
CA LYS A 231 -2.83 10.19 10.06
C LYS A 231 -3.32 9.19 11.11
N SER A 232 -3.37 7.90 10.76
CA SER A 232 -3.84 6.84 11.66
C SER A 232 -3.16 5.50 11.40
N HIS A 233 -3.24 4.58 12.38
CA HIS A 233 -2.85 3.18 12.20
C HIS A 233 -3.73 2.42 11.20
N ILE A 234 -4.91 2.95 10.87
CA ILE A 234 -5.80 2.34 9.88
C ILE A 234 -5.26 2.57 8.46
N ASP A 235 -4.48 3.62 8.21
CA ASP A 235 -4.06 4.01 6.86
C ASP A 235 -3.28 2.89 6.14
N TYR A 236 -2.28 2.31 6.81
CA TYR A 236 -1.49 1.22 6.23
C TYR A 236 -2.28 -0.10 6.17
N LEU A 237 -3.19 -0.35 7.11
CA LEU A 237 -4.08 -1.51 7.09
C LEU A 237 -5.03 -1.44 5.91
N LEU A 238 -5.63 -0.27 5.68
CA LEU A 238 -6.57 -0.01 4.60
C LEU A 238 -5.89 -0.10 3.25
N LEU A 239 -4.72 0.52 3.09
CA LEU A 239 -3.94 0.41 1.87
C LEU A 239 -3.58 -1.05 1.55
N THR A 240 -3.04 -1.78 2.54
CA THR A 240 -2.68 -3.19 2.39
C THR A 240 -3.90 -4.04 2.02
N PHE A 241 -5.03 -3.79 2.67
CA PHE A 241 -6.30 -4.48 2.41
C PHE A 241 -6.83 -4.21 1.01
N ILE A 242 -6.82 -2.95 0.55
CA ILE A 242 -7.23 -2.58 -0.80
C ILE A 242 -6.39 -3.31 -1.85
N LEU A 243 -5.06 -3.30 -1.68
CA LEU A 243 -4.14 -3.98 -2.61
C LEU A 243 -4.41 -5.49 -2.63
N PHE A 244 -4.62 -6.10 -1.46
CA PHE A 244 -4.98 -7.51 -1.32
C PHE A 244 -6.31 -7.86 -2.03
N CYS A 245 -7.37 -7.05 -1.85
CA CYS A 245 -8.65 -7.26 -2.53
C CYS A 245 -8.52 -7.25 -4.07
N HIS A 246 -7.52 -6.55 -4.60
CA HIS A 246 -7.31 -6.36 -6.03
C HIS A 246 -6.19 -7.21 -6.63
N ASN A 247 -5.71 -8.25 -5.94
CA ASN A 247 -4.62 -9.14 -6.37
C ASN A 247 -3.32 -8.38 -6.68
N ILE A 248 -3.07 -7.28 -5.95
CA ILE A 248 -1.81 -6.55 -6.02
C ILE A 248 -0.95 -6.96 -4.83
N LYS A 249 0.37 -7.03 -5.03
CA LYS A 249 1.32 -7.39 -3.97
C LYS A 249 1.11 -6.52 -2.73
N ALA A 250 0.89 -7.18 -1.60
CA ALA A 250 0.84 -6.51 -0.31
C ALA A 250 2.19 -5.82 -0.04
N PRO A 251 2.20 -4.53 0.37
CA PRO A 251 3.43 -3.78 0.60
C PRO A 251 4.13 -4.29 1.85
N TYR A 252 5.45 -4.17 1.87
CA TYR A 252 6.21 -4.34 3.11
C TYR A 252 6.01 -3.11 4.00
N ILE A 253 5.73 -3.33 5.28
CA ILE A 253 5.43 -2.24 6.22
C ILE A 253 6.64 -2.03 7.13
N ALA A 254 7.25 -0.86 7.06
CA ALA A 254 8.30 -0.50 8.00
C ALA A 254 7.69 -0.22 9.37
N ALA A 255 8.06 -1.01 10.38
CA ALA A 255 7.63 -0.84 11.76
C ALA A 255 8.79 -0.36 12.64
N GLY A 256 8.48 0.47 13.63
CA GLY A 256 9.46 0.87 14.63
C GLY A 256 9.64 -0.21 15.71
N ASN A 257 10.83 -0.26 16.31
CA ASN A 257 11.16 -1.25 17.35
C ASN A 257 10.31 -1.13 18.64
N ASN A 258 9.55 -0.04 18.82
CA ASN A 258 8.64 0.17 19.96
C ASN A 258 7.46 -0.82 19.99
N LEU A 259 7.23 -1.60 18.93
CA LEU A 259 6.17 -2.62 18.84
C LEU A 259 6.69 -4.06 19.01
N ASN A 260 7.94 -4.23 19.46
CA ASN A 260 8.58 -5.55 19.56
C ASN A 260 8.13 -6.33 20.81
N ILE A 261 6.85 -6.71 20.86
CA ILE A 261 6.34 -7.73 21.78
C ILE A 261 6.47 -9.09 21.08
N PRO A 262 7.03 -10.15 21.71
CA PRO A 262 7.42 -11.38 21.01
C PRO A 262 6.32 -11.99 20.11
N ILE A 263 5.09 -12.06 20.61
CA ILE A 263 3.94 -12.62 19.87
C ILE A 263 3.56 -11.70 18.69
N PHE A 264 3.40 -10.40 18.93
CA PHE A 264 3.04 -9.44 17.90
C PHE A 264 4.13 -9.28 16.84
N SER A 265 5.40 -9.33 17.24
CA SER A 265 6.57 -9.24 16.36
C SER A 265 6.56 -10.37 15.32
N THR A 266 6.29 -11.62 15.76
CA THR A 266 6.19 -12.75 14.83
C THR A 266 5.01 -12.61 13.86
N LEU A 267 3.87 -12.07 14.32
CA LEU A 267 2.71 -11.80 13.47
C LEU A 267 3.03 -10.72 12.43
N ILE A 268 3.65 -9.62 12.85
CA ILE A 268 4.06 -8.50 11.98
C ILE A 268 5.01 -9.00 10.88
N HIS A 269 6.04 -9.77 11.23
CA HIS A 269 6.96 -10.38 10.26
C HIS A 269 6.24 -11.27 9.25
N LYS A 270 5.29 -12.09 9.72
CA LYS A 270 4.50 -12.97 8.87
C LYS A 270 3.54 -12.25 7.93
N LEU A 271 3.17 -11.01 8.26
CA LEU A 271 2.32 -10.16 7.42
C LEU A 271 3.12 -9.24 6.48
N GLY A 272 4.45 -9.28 6.49
CA GLY A 272 5.29 -8.41 5.66
C GLY A 272 5.76 -7.14 6.35
N GLY A 273 5.57 -7.02 7.67
CA GLY A 273 6.22 -5.99 8.45
C GLY A 273 7.70 -6.30 8.64
N PHE A 274 8.54 -5.27 8.68
CA PHE A 274 9.97 -5.37 8.93
C PHE A 274 10.39 -4.27 9.90
N PHE A 275 11.25 -4.59 10.86
CA PHE A 275 11.68 -3.60 11.85
C PHE A 275 12.95 -2.89 11.42
N ILE A 276 12.95 -1.57 11.60
CA ILE A 276 14.14 -0.75 11.42
C ILE A 276 14.53 -0.18 12.78
N ARG A 277 15.83 -0.25 13.10
CA ARG A 277 16.40 0.45 14.26
C ARG A 277 16.37 1.96 14.00
N ARG A 278 15.71 2.71 14.88
CA ARG A 278 15.58 4.19 14.75
C ARG A 278 16.85 4.94 15.12
N LYS A 279 17.74 4.32 15.90
CA LYS A 279 19.05 4.85 16.25
C LYS A 279 20.10 3.78 15.91
N LEU A 280 21.16 4.20 15.24
CA LEU A 280 22.40 3.43 15.17
C LEU A 280 23.06 3.57 16.54
N ASP A 281 23.54 2.46 17.08
CA ASP A 281 24.26 2.47 18.36
C ASP A 281 25.52 3.32 18.15
N GLU A 282 25.63 4.46 18.84
CA GLU A 282 26.84 5.28 18.78
C GLU A 282 27.98 4.49 19.43
N ARG A 283 29.05 4.28 18.67
CA ARG A 283 30.27 3.70 19.21
C ARG A 283 30.85 4.66 20.28
N PRO A 284 31.62 4.17 21.27
CA PRO A 284 32.27 5.03 22.27
C PRO A 284 33.27 6.04 21.69
N ASP A 285 33.59 5.95 20.40
CA ASP A 285 34.42 6.89 19.62
C ASP A 285 33.62 8.01 18.93
N GLY A 286 32.29 8.06 19.12
CA GLY A 286 31.40 9.07 18.53
C GLY A 286 31.08 8.87 17.04
N ARG A 287 31.50 7.75 16.44
CA ARG A 287 31.18 7.41 15.04
C ARG A 287 29.86 6.62 14.97
N LYS A 288 29.03 6.94 13.97
CA LYS A 288 27.74 6.30 13.68
C LYS A 288 27.87 5.19 12.64
#